data_AF-A0A2N2GKA2-F1
#
_entry.id   AF-A0A2N2GKA2-F1
#
_cell.length_a   1.000
_cell.length_b   1.000
_cell.length_c   1.000
_cell.angle_alpha   90.00
_cell.angle_beta   90.00
_cell.angle_gamma   90.00
#
_symmetry.space_group_name_H-M   'P 1'
#
loop_
_entity.id
_entity.type
_entity.pdbx_description
1 polymer ?
#
loop_
_entity_poly.entity_id
_entity_poly.type
_entity_poly.pdbx_seq_one_letter_code
_entity_poly.pdbx_strand_id
1 'polypeptide(L)'
;MDKDILCQLIAQRINPEYFFLSGIEFCWKSEDYNTEANNAIVAGIIANYDSLAADYEAAQVVIRKRQAYKTEADPLYIEWKALLAAEDADAEARHQEWIAKRAEIKARFE
;
A
#
# COMPACT_ATOMS: atom_id res chain seq x y z
N MET A 1 0.97 18.52 -5.31
CA MET A 1 -0.12 17.56 -5.05
C MET A 1 -0.08 16.48 -6.12
N ASP A 2 0.05 15.22 -5.72
CA ASP A 2 0.00 14.08 -6.62
C ASP A 2 -1.47 13.71 -6.86
N LYS A 3 -1.84 13.55 -8.13
CA LYS A 3 -3.24 13.27 -8.54
C LYS A 3 -3.72 11.94 -7.98
N ASP A 4 -2.89 10.90 -8.02
CA ASP A 4 -3.29 9.56 -7.64
C ASP A 4 -3.44 9.47 -6.13
N ILE A 5 -2.51 10.07 -5.38
CA ILE A 5 -2.63 10.17 -3.91
C ILE A 5 -3.88 10.97 -3.53
N LEU A 6 -4.12 12.12 -4.16
CA LEU A 6 -5.33 12.91 -3.92
C LEU A 6 -6.60 12.10 -4.18
N CYS A 7 -6.65 11.37 -5.31
CA CYS A 7 -7.78 10.51 -5.66
C CYS A 7 -8.02 9.44 -4.58
N GLN A 8 -6.96 8.80 -4.10
CA GLN A 8 -7.03 7.76 -3.08
C GLN A 8 -7.48 8.32 -1.72
N LEU A 9 -6.97 9.49 -1.32
CA LEU A 9 -7.36 10.15 -0.08
C LEU A 9 -8.84 10.54 -0.06
N ILE A 10 -9.36 10.98 -1.20
CA ILE A 10 -10.78 11.30 -1.37
C ILE A 10 -11.61 10.01 -1.41
N ALA A 11 -11.18 8.99 -2.15
CA ALA A 11 -11.86 7.70 -2.27
C ALA A 11 -12.03 6.96 -0.93
N GLN A 12 -11.16 7.23 0.06
CA GLN A 12 -11.30 6.69 1.42
C GLN A 12 -12.52 7.25 2.18
N ARG A 13 -13.07 8.39 1.76
CA ARG A 13 -14.09 9.16 2.50
C ARG A 13 -15.34 9.43 1.67
N ILE A 14 -15.19 9.49 0.36
CA ILE A 14 -16.25 9.75 -0.62
C ILE A 14 -16.27 8.59 -1.61
N ASN A 15 -17.46 8.13 -1.98
CA ASN A 15 -17.62 7.08 -2.99
C ASN A 15 -16.94 7.51 -4.32
N PRO A 16 -15.99 6.72 -4.86
CA PRO A 16 -15.32 7.01 -6.14
C PRO A 16 -16.26 7.19 -7.34
N GLU A 17 -17.47 6.64 -7.26
CA GLU A 17 -18.49 6.83 -8.30
C GLU A 17 -19.13 8.22 -8.29
N TYR A 18 -18.87 9.04 -7.27
CA TYR A 18 -19.47 10.37 -7.15
C TYR A 18 -18.61 11.50 -7.73
N PHE A 19 -17.33 11.24 -7.99
CA PHE A 19 -16.39 12.26 -8.43
C PHE A 19 -15.43 11.76 -9.50
N PHE A 20 -14.69 12.71 -10.08
CA PHE A 20 -13.51 12.45 -10.89
C PHE A 20 -12.50 13.58 -10.71
N LEU A 21 -11.25 13.34 -11.08
CA LEU A 21 -10.20 14.35 -11.09
C LEU A 21 -9.79 14.71 -12.52
N SER A 22 -9.94 15.98 -12.89
CA SER A 22 -9.37 16.57 -14.10
C SER A 22 -8.01 17.18 -13.77
N GLY A 23 -6.94 16.42 -14.01
CA GLY A 23 -5.63 16.76 -13.43
C GLY A 23 -5.70 16.70 -11.90
N ILE A 24 -5.49 17.83 -11.22
CA ILE A 24 -5.65 17.98 -9.77
C ILE A 24 -6.98 18.63 -9.37
N GLU A 25 -7.79 19.05 -10.35
CA GLU A 25 -9.08 19.67 -10.09
C GLU A 25 -10.12 18.61 -9.76
N PHE A 26 -10.83 18.81 -8.67
CA PHE A 26 -11.90 17.94 -8.21
C PHE A 26 -13.24 18.32 -8.84
N CYS A 27 -13.95 17.33 -9.37
CA CYS A 27 -15.26 17.53 -9.99
C CYS A 27 -16.27 16.49 -9.49
N TRP A 28 -17.47 16.95 -9.13
CA TRP A 28 -18.62 16.08 -8.88
C TRP A 28 -19.17 15.54 -10.21
N LYS A 29 -19.55 14.26 -10.24
CA LYS A 29 -20.22 13.64 -11.39
C LYS A 29 -21.71 14.01 -11.49
N SER A 30 -22.32 14.41 -10.37
CA SER A 30 -23.69 14.92 -10.27
C SER A 30 -23.77 15.98 -9.17
N GLU A 31 -24.65 16.96 -9.35
CA GLU A 31 -24.95 17.98 -8.32
C GLU A 31 -25.55 17.37 -7.04
N ASP A 32 -26.18 16.19 -7.13
CA ASP A 32 -26.71 15.50 -5.95
C ASP A 32 -25.62 15.11 -4.94
N TYR A 33 -24.38 14.96 -5.42
CA TYR A 33 -23.22 14.66 -4.58
C TYR A 33 -22.50 15.92 -4.08
N ASN A 34 -22.79 17.08 -4.68
CA ASN A 34 -22.23 18.38 -4.35
C ASN A 34 -22.89 18.98 -3.09
N THR A 35 -22.85 18.23 -2.00
CA THR A 35 -23.42 18.64 -0.71
C THR A 35 -22.39 19.41 0.11
N GLU A 36 -22.86 20.27 1.02
CA GLU A 36 -21.99 21.00 1.95
C GLU A 36 -21.07 20.05 2.75
N ALA A 37 -21.61 18.92 3.22
CA ALA A 37 -20.85 17.91 3.95
C ALA A 37 -19.73 17.31 3.10
N ASN A 38 -20.02 16.94 1.85
CA ASN A 38 -19.03 16.38 0.94
C ASN A 38 -17.97 17.41 0.54
N ASN A 39 -18.37 18.66 0.28
CA ASN A 39 -17.44 19.74 -0.01
C ASN A 39 -16.50 20.03 1.17
N ALA A 40 -17.01 19.99 2.40
CA ALA A 40 -16.19 20.14 3.60
C ALA A 40 -15.14 19.02 3.73
N ILE A 41 -15.48 17.78 3.37
CA ILE A 41 -14.53 16.66 3.32
C ILE A 41 -13.43 16.94 2.29
N VAL A 42 -13.79 17.29 1.05
CA VAL A 42 -12.81 17.56 -0.01
C VAL A 42 -11.90 18.74 0.36
N ALA A 43 -12.47 19.83 0.85
CA ALA A 43 -11.71 20.99 1.31
C ALA A 43 -10.76 20.64 2.45
N GLY A 44 -11.22 19.82 3.40
CA GLY A 44 -10.39 19.32 4.50
C GLY A 44 -9.21 18.46 4.03
N ILE A 45 -9.41 17.63 3.01
CA ILE A 45 -8.33 16.83 2.41
C ILE A 45 -7.32 17.74 1.71
N ILE A 46 -7.79 18.69 0.89
CA ILE A 46 -6.91 19.61 0.16
C ILE A 46 -6.09 20.47 1.13
N ALA A 47 -6.72 20.99 2.18
CA ALA A 47 -6.05 21.82 3.19
C ALA A 47 -4.98 21.06 4.00
N ASN A 48 -5.17 19.75 4.20
CA ASN A 48 -4.25 18.89 4.96
C ASN A 48 -3.47 17.93 4.06
N TYR A 49 -3.39 18.22 2.76
CA TYR A 49 -2.93 17.26 1.77
C TYR A 49 -1.54 16.70 2.10
N ASP A 50 -0.57 17.56 2.44
CA ASP A 50 0.82 17.12 2.63
C ASP A 50 0.95 16.13 3.80
N SER A 51 0.23 16.37 4.90
CA SER A 51 0.21 15.44 6.05
C SER A 51 -0.46 14.13 5.68
N LEU A 52 -1.63 14.20 5.03
CA LEU A 52 -2.40 13.01 4.64
C LEU A 52 -1.66 12.18 3.58
N ALA A 53 -0.94 12.83 2.67
CA ALA A 53 -0.12 12.19 1.66
C ALA A 53 1.06 11.44 2.30
N ALA A 54 1.76 12.07 3.26
CA ALA A 54 2.85 11.41 3.99
C ALA A 54 2.35 10.18 4.76
N ASP A 55 1.22 10.29 5.46
CA ASP A 55 0.60 9.17 6.18
C ASP A 55 0.18 8.05 5.21
N TYR A 56 -0.38 8.41 4.07
CA TYR A 56 -0.77 7.46 3.02
C TYR A 56 0.44 6.71 2.47
N GLU A 57 1.52 7.42 2.12
CA GLU A 57 2.74 6.81 1.60
C GLU A 57 3.40 5.88 2.62
N ALA A 58 3.48 6.29 3.89
CA ALA A 58 3.97 5.44 4.97
C ALA A 58 3.14 4.15 5.09
N ALA A 59 1.81 4.24 4.99
CA ALA A 59 0.95 3.06 4.98
C ALA A 59 1.19 2.17 3.74
N GLN A 60 1.39 2.77 2.56
CA GLN A 60 1.70 2.02 1.33
C GLN A 60 3.04 1.27 1.44
N VAL A 61 4.05 1.85 2.08
CA VAL A 61 5.34 1.16 2.35
C VAL A 61 5.12 -0.11 3.16
N VAL A 62 4.31 -0.04 4.22
CA VAL A 62 3.98 -1.22 5.06
C VAL A 62 3.26 -2.29 4.24
N ILE A 63 2.30 -1.92 3.41
CA ILE A 63 1.56 -2.84 2.54
C ILE A 63 2.51 -3.52 1.54
N ARG A 64 3.36 -2.74 0.85
CA ARG A 64 4.33 -3.25 -0.13
C ARG A 64 5.34 -4.18 0.53
N LYS A 65 5.84 -3.84 1.73
CA LYS A 65 6.74 -4.69 2.51
C LYS A 65 6.10 -6.04 2.85
N ARG A 66 4.85 -6.03 3.31
CA ARG A 66 4.10 -7.27 3.60
C ARG A 66 3.89 -8.11 2.35
N GLN A 67 3.56 -7.48 1.22
CA GLN A 67 3.39 -8.17 -0.04
C GLN A 67 4.70 -8.80 -0.52
N ALA A 68 5.82 -8.09 -0.41
CA ALA A 68 7.14 -8.61 -0.75
C ALA A 68 7.51 -9.84 0.09
N TYR A 69 7.26 -9.83 1.41
CA TYR A 69 7.44 -11.03 2.23
C TYR A 69 6.60 -12.21 1.71
N LYS A 70 5.31 -11.96 1.43
CA LYS A 70 4.39 -12.99 0.93
C LYS A 70 4.82 -13.58 -0.41
N THR A 71 5.37 -12.78 -1.32
CA THR A 71 5.71 -13.23 -2.67
C THR A 71 7.14 -13.74 -2.80
N GLU A 72 8.08 -13.20 -2.02
CA GLU A 72 9.51 -13.46 -2.19
C GLU A 72 10.11 -14.32 -1.06
N ALA A 73 9.66 -14.16 0.20
CA ALA A 73 10.25 -14.86 1.35
C ALA A 73 9.42 -16.06 1.82
N ASP A 74 8.09 -15.96 1.85
CA ASP A 74 7.22 -17.03 2.32
C ASP A 74 7.38 -18.34 1.52
N PRO A 75 7.54 -18.33 0.19
CA PRO A 75 7.83 -19.56 -0.57
C PRO A 75 9.11 -20.27 -0.09
N LEU A 76 10.18 -19.50 0.18
CA LEU A 76 11.45 -20.05 0.68
C LEU A 76 11.31 -20.65 2.08
N TYR A 77 10.48 -20.05 2.93
CA TYR A 77 10.16 -20.61 4.25
C TYR A 77 9.41 -21.94 4.13
N ILE A 78 8.41 -22.00 3.25
CA ILE A 78 7.64 -23.23 3.01
C ILE A 78 8.56 -24.35 2.49
N GLU A 79 9.42 -24.03 1.51
CA GLU A 79 10.39 -24.98 0.96
C GLU A 79 11.41 -25.45 2.01
N TRP A 80 11.95 -24.54 2.81
CA TRP A 80 12.82 -24.89 3.93
C TRP A 80 12.13 -25.85 4.90
N LYS A 81 10.89 -25.55 5.30
CA LYS A 81 10.12 -26.40 6.22
C LYS A 81 9.87 -27.80 5.65
N ALA A 82 9.68 -27.91 4.34
CA ALA A 82 9.52 -29.20 3.66
C ALA A 82 10.85 -30.00 3.63
N LEU A 83 11.95 -29.36 3.25
CA LEU A 83 13.29 -29.99 3.25
C LEU A 83 13.71 -30.43 4.65
N LEU A 84 13.46 -29.59 5.65
CA LEU A 84 13.74 -29.91 7.05
C LEU A 84 12.94 -31.14 7.54
N ALA A 85 11.68 -31.25 7.14
CA ALA A 85 10.84 -32.40 7.47
C ALA A 85 11.28 -33.69 6.74
N ALA A 86 11.91 -33.55 5.57
CA ALA A 86 12.47 -34.65 4.80
C ALA A 86 13.91 -35.02 5.24
N GLU A 87 14.48 -34.33 6.25
CA GLU A 87 15.88 -34.46 6.66
C GLU A 87 16.86 -34.27 5.49
N ASP A 88 16.49 -33.40 4.55
CA ASP A 88 17.26 -33.13 3.35
C ASP A 88 18.50 -32.26 3.67
N ALA A 89 19.65 -32.59 3.08
CA ALA A 89 20.90 -31.85 3.27
C ALA A 89 20.80 -30.38 2.79
N ASP A 90 19.91 -30.09 1.84
CA ASP A 90 19.69 -28.76 1.30
C ASP A 90 18.84 -27.87 2.23
N ALA A 91 18.29 -28.41 3.32
CA ALA A 91 17.46 -27.64 4.26
C ALA A 91 18.20 -26.42 4.82
N GLU A 92 19.48 -26.55 5.17
CA GLU A 92 20.25 -25.43 5.70
C GLU A 92 20.54 -24.37 4.62
N ALA A 93 20.85 -24.78 3.39
CA ALA A 93 21.02 -23.84 2.28
C ALA A 93 19.74 -23.02 2.05
N ARG A 94 18.58 -23.68 2.05
CA ARG A 94 17.29 -23.00 1.88
C ARG A 94 16.94 -22.07 3.03
N HIS A 95 17.30 -22.44 4.27
CA HIS A 95 17.14 -21.58 5.43
C HIS A 95 17.96 -20.28 5.30
N GLN A 96 19.21 -20.38 4.84
CA GLN A 96 20.06 -19.22 4.61
C GLN A 96 19.51 -18.31 3.50
N GLU A 97 19.00 -18.88 2.41
CA GLU A 97 18.33 -18.11 1.36
C GLU A 97 17.12 -17.34 1.88
N TRP A 98 16.29 -17.97 2.71
CA TRP A 98 15.14 -17.31 3.35
C TRP A 98 15.57 -16.14 4.25
N ILE A 99 16.59 -16.34 5.10
CA ILE A 99 17.14 -15.28 5.95
C ILE A 99 17.67 -14.12 5.10
N ALA A 100 18.47 -14.41 4.08
CA ALA A 100 19.03 -13.41 3.19
C ALA A 100 17.92 -12.62 2.49
N LYS A 101 16.89 -13.30 1.97
CA LYS A 101 15.76 -12.64 1.32
C LYS A 101 14.97 -11.76 2.28
N ARG A 102 14.76 -12.18 3.54
CA ARG A 102 14.10 -11.34 4.54
C ARG A 102 14.90 -10.08 4.87
N ALA A 103 16.22 -10.18 4.94
CA ALA A 103 17.10 -9.04 5.16
C ALA A 103 17.06 -8.06 3.99
N GLU A 104 17.08 -8.57 2.76
CA GLU A 104 16.93 -7.76 1.54
C GLU A 104 15.60 -6.99 1.52
N ILE A 105 14.48 -7.68 1.77
CA ILE A 105 13.15 -7.04 1.82
C ILE A 105 13.11 -5.99 2.92
N LYS A 106 13.71 -6.27 4.08
CA LYS A 106 13.77 -5.32 5.19
C LYS A 106 14.49 -4.03 4.76
N ALA A 107 15.68 -4.15 4.17
CA ALA A 107 16.48 -3.02 3.71
C ALA A 107 15.83 -2.22 2.55
N ARG A 108 15.01 -2.87 1.71
CA ARG A 108 14.30 -2.21 0.60
C ARG A 108 13.22 -1.23 1.08
N PHE A 109 12.70 -1.41 2.30
CA PHE A 109 11.57 -0.65 2.85
C PHE A 109 11.91 0.00 4.21
N GLU A 110 13.19 0.24 4.48
CA GLU A 110 13.71 0.97 5.65
C GLU A 110 14.36 2.29 5.25
#